data_AF-A0A821NC17-F1
#
_entry.id   AF-A0A821NC17-F1
#
_cell.length_a   1.000
_cell.length_b   1.000
_cell.length_c   1.000
_cell.angle_alpha   90.00
_cell.angle_beta   90.00
_cell.angle_gamma   90.00
#
_symmetry.space_group_name_H-M   'P 1'
#
loop_
_entity.id
_entity.type
_entity.pdbx_description
1 polymer ?
#
loop_
_entity_poly.entity_id
_entity_poly.type
_entity_poly.pdbx_seq_one_letter_code
_entity_poly.pdbx_strand_id
1 'polypeptide(L)'
;MALNFKLESGVQLLSRLSKKSVIENFYPTLFKCGPEKDEVIEIFSNNSANPLLYDLISEALLPHLVGGVETGIVFFNTDGNFDKNKFIELFKHKLYTNVTEKKIINLNDEAMDIIINGCLNNFTVIDVYDPSQFIVSVQNLDNMLMKHSNISLIIFNTLSAFYWSEQSFKVTKMDLYLKKLLKFVQRITKDFKVVILYTRPEYFCSSKEAIENLEPCCSMPTEERINYRLQVKYSSNNSDCNYVVVQTADKLVKIPFILINGNISWQS
;
A
#
# COMPACT_ATOMS: atom_id res chain seq x y z
N MET A 1 13.92 35.88 19.73
CA MET A 1 13.04 35.24 18.72
C MET A 1 13.93 34.83 17.56
N ALA A 2 14.41 33.58 17.54
CA ALA A 2 15.30 33.12 16.47
C ALA A 2 14.48 32.90 15.19
N LEU A 3 14.79 33.65 14.13
CA LEU A 3 14.30 33.34 12.80
C LEU A 3 14.85 31.96 12.42
N ASN A 4 13.98 30.95 12.38
CA ASN A 4 14.29 29.65 11.81
C ASN A 4 14.41 29.83 10.29
N PHE A 5 15.61 30.15 9.81
CA PHE A 5 15.95 30.06 8.40
C PHE A 5 15.94 28.58 8.02
N LYS A 6 14.81 28.12 7.47
CA LYS A 6 14.71 26.79 6.89
C LYS A 6 15.35 26.83 5.50
N LEU A 7 16.62 26.46 5.43
CA LEU A 7 17.31 26.22 4.15
C LEU A 7 16.64 25.04 3.45
N GLU A 8 15.92 25.32 2.38
CA GLU A 8 15.31 24.34 1.49
C GLU A 8 16.35 23.89 0.46
N SER A 9 16.47 22.58 0.20
CA SER A 9 17.34 22.09 -0.87
C SER A 9 16.68 22.25 -2.24
N GLY A 10 17.47 22.31 -3.32
CA GLY A 10 16.91 22.35 -4.68
C GLY A 10 15.98 21.17 -5.00
N VAL A 11 16.24 20.01 -4.41
CA VAL A 11 15.38 18.81 -4.52
C VAL A 11 14.03 19.02 -3.85
N GLN A 12 14.00 19.64 -2.67
CA GLN A 12 12.76 19.96 -1.95
C GLN A 12 11.91 20.98 -2.70
N LEU A 13 12.56 21.99 -3.30
CA LEU A 13 11.88 22.96 -4.14
C LEU A 13 11.26 22.31 -5.40
N LEU A 14 12.04 21.47 -6.11
CA LEU A 14 11.58 20.81 -7.34
C LEU A 14 10.46 19.80 -7.09
N SER A 15 10.56 19.01 -6.02
CA SER A 15 9.50 18.06 -5.63
C SER A 15 8.18 18.78 -5.35
N ARG A 16 8.21 19.93 -4.67
CA ARG A 16 7.02 20.77 -4.43
C ARG A 16 6.44 21.42 -5.69
N LEU A 17 7.28 21.80 -6.64
CA LEU A 17 6.87 22.39 -7.91
C LEU A 17 6.35 21.36 -8.91
N SER A 18 6.78 20.11 -8.79
CA SER A 18 6.28 19.02 -9.63
C SER A 18 4.81 18.72 -9.33
N LYS A 19 3.95 18.71 -10.37
CA LYS A 19 2.59 18.20 -10.25
C LYS A 19 2.69 16.68 -10.07
N LYS A 20 2.45 16.21 -8.84
CA LYS A 20 2.34 14.78 -8.51
C LYS A 20 0.93 14.30 -8.76
N SER A 21 0.79 13.04 -9.18
CA SER A 21 -0.51 12.36 -9.24
C SER A 21 -1.11 12.28 -7.83
N VAL A 22 -2.42 12.45 -7.75
CA VAL A 22 -3.18 12.32 -6.50
C VAL A 22 -3.97 11.03 -6.59
N ILE A 23 -3.98 10.26 -5.50
CA ILE A 23 -4.76 9.04 -5.35
C ILE A 23 -6.21 9.43 -4.98
N GLU A 24 -6.93 10.00 -5.95
CA GLU A 24 -8.34 10.36 -5.75
C GLU A 24 -9.26 9.18 -6.04
N ASN A 25 -10.28 8.99 -5.20
CA ASN A 25 -11.28 7.92 -5.30
C ASN A 25 -10.67 6.51 -5.35
N PHE A 26 -9.47 6.33 -4.79
CA PHE A 26 -8.86 5.02 -4.70
C PHE A 26 -9.63 4.14 -3.74
N TYR A 27 -10.08 3.01 -4.26
CA TYR A 27 -10.71 1.95 -3.52
C TYR A 27 -11.81 2.44 -2.53
N PRO A 28 -12.90 3.05 -3.04
CA PRO A 28 -13.91 3.73 -2.21
C PRO A 28 -14.53 2.86 -1.12
N THR A 29 -14.63 1.55 -1.36
CA THR A 29 -15.15 0.59 -0.37
C THR A 29 -14.34 0.63 0.94
N LEU A 30 -13.02 0.84 0.86
CA LEU A 30 -12.14 0.90 2.03
C LEU A 30 -11.85 2.33 2.49
N PHE A 31 -11.67 3.25 1.54
CA PHE A 31 -11.14 4.61 1.83
C PHE A 31 -12.14 5.74 1.55
N LYS A 32 -13.39 5.44 1.19
CA LYS A 32 -14.43 6.40 0.74
C LYS A 32 -13.99 7.24 -0.46
N CYS A 33 -13.22 8.30 -0.22
CA CYS A 33 -12.69 9.23 -1.24
C CYS A 33 -11.23 8.93 -1.61
N GLY A 34 -10.61 7.92 -0.99
CA GLY A 34 -9.19 7.62 -1.12
C GLY A 34 -8.36 8.20 0.04
N PRO A 35 -7.15 7.67 0.26
CA PRO A 35 -6.19 8.23 1.21
C PRO A 35 -5.65 9.58 0.72
N GLU A 36 -5.48 10.53 1.64
CA GLU A 36 -4.80 11.78 1.40
C GLU A 36 -3.27 11.60 1.29
N LYS A 37 -2.61 12.66 0.85
CA LYS A 37 -1.15 12.71 0.69
C LYS A 37 -0.46 12.49 2.03
N ASP A 38 0.65 11.75 2.00
CA ASP A 38 1.46 11.41 3.18
C ASP A 38 0.74 10.51 4.22
N GLU A 39 -0.47 10.05 3.94
CA GLU A 39 -1.17 9.09 4.80
C GLU A 39 -0.52 7.70 4.75
N VAL A 40 -0.62 6.99 5.87
CA VAL A 40 -0.08 5.64 6.02
C VAL A 40 -1.20 4.62 6.21
N ILE A 41 -1.13 3.55 5.43
CA ILE A 41 -2.05 2.41 5.47
C ILE A 41 -1.28 1.17 5.98
N GLU A 42 -1.75 0.60 7.08
CA GLU A 42 -1.27 -0.69 7.59
C GLU A 42 -2.26 -1.79 7.18
N ILE A 43 -1.76 -2.88 6.62
CA ILE A 43 -2.52 -4.11 6.41
C ILE A 43 -1.92 -5.23 7.27
N PHE A 44 -2.75 -5.96 8.00
CA PHE A 44 -2.29 -7.13 8.72
C PHE A 44 -3.30 -8.26 8.68
N SER A 45 -2.79 -9.49 8.74
CA SER A 45 -3.58 -10.72 8.70
C SER A 45 -2.83 -11.85 9.37
N ASN A 46 -3.57 -12.76 10.00
CA ASN A 46 -3.03 -14.02 10.52
C ASN A 46 -2.71 -15.02 9.41
N ASN A 47 -3.42 -14.96 8.28
CA ASN A 47 -3.27 -15.92 7.20
C ASN A 47 -2.50 -15.31 6.02
N SER A 48 -3.11 -14.35 5.32
CA SER A 48 -2.48 -13.71 4.15
C SER A 48 -3.10 -12.36 3.84
N ALA A 49 -2.26 -11.33 3.69
CA ALA A 49 -2.67 -10.02 3.19
C ALA A 49 -2.69 -9.97 1.65
N ASN A 50 -2.10 -10.96 0.96
CA ASN A 50 -1.80 -10.90 -0.47
C ASN A 50 -3.02 -10.71 -1.36
N PRO A 51 -4.18 -11.38 -1.16
CA PRO A 51 -5.35 -11.16 -2.01
C PRO A 51 -5.82 -9.71 -2.00
N LEU A 52 -5.88 -9.09 -0.82
CA LEU A 52 -6.24 -7.67 -0.69
C LEU A 52 -5.15 -6.76 -1.27
N LEU A 53 -3.88 -7.08 -1.01
CA LEU A 53 -2.76 -6.32 -1.53
C LEU A 53 -2.73 -6.30 -3.06
N TYR A 54 -2.92 -7.46 -3.70
CA TYR A 54 -2.94 -7.60 -5.15
C TYR A 54 -4.13 -6.85 -5.76
N ASP A 55 -5.28 -6.90 -5.11
CA ASP A 55 -6.47 -6.20 -5.57
C ASP A 55 -6.32 -4.66 -5.48
N LEU A 56 -5.69 -4.17 -4.41
CA LEU A 56 -5.33 -2.76 -4.22
C LEU A 56 -4.30 -2.29 -5.26
N ILE A 57 -3.23 -3.06 -5.49
CA ILE A 57 -2.23 -2.77 -6.51
C ILE A 57 -2.89 -2.72 -7.89
N SER A 58 -3.78 -3.66 -8.17
CA SER A 58 -4.51 -3.69 -9.45
C SER A 58 -5.36 -2.44 -9.64
N GLU A 59 -6.15 -2.05 -8.62
CA GLU A 59 -6.95 -0.82 -8.68
C GLU A 59 -6.11 0.43 -8.93
N ALA A 60 -4.93 0.51 -8.28
CA ALA A 60 -4.02 1.63 -8.43
C ALA A 60 -3.40 1.73 -9.83
N LEU A 61 -3.05 0.58 -10.44
CA LEU A 61 -2.43 0.55 -11.77
C LEU A 61 -3.43 0.69 -12.94
N LEU A 62 -4.67 0.24 -12.75
CA LEU A 62 -5.68 0.22 -13.81
C LEU A 62 -5.96 1.64 -14.34
N PRO A 63 -6.21 1.82 -15.65
CA PRO A 63 -6.55 3.11 -16.22
C PRO A 63 -7.87 3.67 -15.68
N HIS A 64 -8.01 5.00 -15.65
CA HIS A 64 -9.24 5.65 -15.23
C HIS A 64 -10.48 5.21 -16.03
N LEU A 65 -10.31 4.97 -17.33
CA LEU A 65 -11.38 4.52 -18.21
C LEU A 65 -12.02 3.22 -17.71
N VAL A 66 -11.21 2.28 -17.19
CA VAL A 66 -11.66 0.99 -16.64
C VAL A 66 -11.87 1.04 -15.12
N GLY A 67 -11.78 2.23 -14.51
CA GLY A 67 -12.14 2.46 -13.11
C GLY A 67 -10.99 2.45 -12.13
N GLY A 68 -9.74 2.34 -12.58
CA GLY A 68 -8.59 2.48 -11.71
C GLY A 68 -8.12 3.94 -11.54
N VAL A 69 -6.97 4.08 -10.90
CA VAL A 69 -6.35 5.38 -10.55
C VAL A 69 -5.19 5.75 -11.48
N GLU A 70 -4.68 4.81 -12.28
CA GLU A 70 -3.59 5.03 -13.22
C GLU A 70 -2.34 5.66 -12.59
N THR A 71 -1.95 5.19 -11.40
CA THR A 71 -0.77 5.69 -10.68
C THR A 71 0.43 4.75 -10.78
N GLY A 72 1.62 5.33 -10.73
CA GLY A 72 2.86 4.61 -10.45
C GLY A 72 2.92 4.08 -9.02
N ILE A 73 3.56 2.92 -8.87
CA ILE A 73 3.75 2.22 -7.60
C ILE A 73 5.21 1.77 -7.48
N VAL A 74 5.79 1.97 -6.30
CA VAL A 74 7.04 1.29 -5.91
C VAL A 74 6.71 0.25 -4.86
N PHE A 75 7.01 -1.01 -5.16
CA PHE A 75 6.73 -2.15 -4.31
C PHE A 75 8.04 -2.76 -3.81
N PHE A 76 8.24 -2.74 -2.50
CA PHE A 76 9.34 -3.41 -1.82
C PHE A 76 8.89 -4.80 -1.39
N ASN A 77 9.43 -5.82 -2.05
CA ASN A 77 9.27 -7.22 -1.69
C ASN A 77 10.39 -7.60 -0.72
N THR A 78 10.09 -7.62 0.58
CA THR A 78 11.12 -7.81 1.63
C THR A 78 11.08 -9.20 2.25
N ASP A 79 10.02 -9.97 2.04
CA ASP A 79 9.84 -11.31 2.58
C ASP A 79 9.81 -12.41 1.50
N GLY A 80 9.96 -12.03 0.22
CA GLY A 80 9.98 -12.94 -0.91
C GLY A 80 8.63 -13.58 -1.25
N ASN A 81 7.55 -13.18 -0.57
CA ASN A 81 6.23 -13.81 -0.74
C ASN A 81 5.40 -13.21 -1.89
N PHE A 82 5.98 -12.26 -2.65
CA PHE A 82 5.35 -11.71 -3.84
C PHE A 82 5.45 -12.67 -5.04
N ASP A 83 4.32 -13.30 -5.36
CA ASP A 83 4.18 -14.10 -6.58
C ASP A 83 3.74 -13.21 -7.75
N LYS A 84 4.73 -12.80 -8.56
CA LYS A 84 4.53 -11.95 -9.75
C LYS A 84 3.60 -12.59 -10.78
N ASN A 85 3.68 -13.90 -11.00
CA ASN A 85 2.88 -14.58 -12.02
C ASN A 85 1.40 -14.59 -11.61
N LYS A 86 1.15 -14.95 -10.35
CA LYS A 86 -0.19 -14.91 -9.77
C LYS A 86 -0.76 -13.49 -9.76
N PHE A 87 0.06 -12.49 -9.43
CA PHE A 87 -0.37 -11.10 -9.49
C PHE A 87 -0.79 -10.70 -10.92
N ILE A 88 0.02 -11.01 -11.93
CA ILE A 88 -0.30 -10.68 -13.33
C ILE A 88 -1.59 -11.39 -13.79
N GLU A 89 -1.80 -12.64 -13.41
CA GLU A 89 -3.03 -13.38 -13.73
C GLU A 89 -4.27 -12.69 -13.14
N LEU A 90 -4.21 -12.34 -11.86
CA LEU A 90 -5.31 -11.65 -11.17
C LEU A 90 -5.55 -10.25 -11.75
N PHE A 91 -4.48 -9.51 -12.04
CA PHE A 91 -4.54 -8.20 -12.67
C PHE A 91 -5.24 -8.27 -14.04
N LYS A 92 -4.85 -9.24 -14.89
CA LYS A 92 -5.50 -9.48 -16.18
C LYS A 92 -6.99 -9.76 -16.00
N HIS A 93 -7.35 -10.70 -15.14
CA HIS A 93 -8.75 -11.05 -14.88
C HIS A 93 -9.57 -9.83 -14.45
N LYS A 94 -9.04 -9.00 -13.54
CA LYS A 94 -9.70 -7.77 -13.09
C LYS A 94 -9.87 -6.77 -14.24
N LEU A 95 -8.85 -6.56 -15.05
CA LEU A 95 -8.92 -5.69 -16.23
C LEU A 95 -10.03 -6.15 -17.21
N TYR A 96 -10.07 -7.45 -17.56
CA TYR A 96 -11.10 -7.99 -18.44
C TYR A 96 -12.52 -7.83 -17.87
N THR A 97 -12.68 -8.04 -16.57
CA THR A 97 -13.95 -7.88 -15.87
C THR A 97 -14.43 -6.42 -15.98
N ASN A 98 -13.57 -5.46 -15.62
CA ASN A 98 -13.92 -4.04 -15.66
C ASN A 98 -14.21 -3.54 -17.09
N VAL A 99 -13.46 -4.00 -18.09
CA VAL A 99 -13.70 -3.67 -19.50
C VAL A 99 -15.09 -4.15 -19.95
N THR A 100 -15.45 -5.37 -19.56
CA THR A 100 -16.73 -5.99 -19.90
C THR A 100 -17.91 -5.28 -19.21
N GLU A 101 -17.79 -5.02 -17.91
CA GLU A 101 -18.81 -4.34 -17.12
C GLU A 101 -19.08 -2.91 -17.61
N LYS A 102 -18.03 -2.17 -17.95
CA LYS A 102 -18.15 -0.81 -18.48
C LYS A 102 -18.53 -0.74 -19.96
N LYS A 103 -18.73 -1.88 -20.62
CA LYS A 103 -19.05 -1.97 -22.05
C LYS A 103 -18.09 -1.14 -22.90
N ILE A 104 -16.79 -1.21 -22.62
CA ILE A 104 -15.76 -0.67 -23.51
C ILE A 104 -15.64 -1.68 -24.67
N ILE A 105 -16.62 -1.61 -25.57
CA ILE A 105 -16.79 -2.55 -26.68
C ILE A 105 -15.69 -2.24 -27.71
N ASN A 106 -14.90 -3.26 -28.06
CA ASN A 106 -13.84 -3.29 -29.09
C ASN A 106 -12.37 -3.16 -28.63
N LEU A 107 -11.98 -3.76 -27.50
CA LEU A 107 -10.56 -4.08 -27.29
C LEU A 107 -10.30 -5.49 -27.83
N ASN A 108 -9.49 -5.60 -28.89
CA ASN A 108 -8.93 -6.88 -29.33
C ASN A 108 -7.82 -7.31 -28.35
N ASP A 109 -7.36 -8.55 -28.45
CA ASP A 109 -6.33 -9.10 -27.56
C ASP A 109 -5.03 -8.27 -27.61
N GLU A 110 -4.66 -7.74 -28.78
CA GLU A 110 -3.47 -6.88 -28.93
C GLU A 110 -3.59 -5.56 -28.16
N ALA A 111 -4.75 -4.90 -28.21
CA ALA A 111 -4.99 -3.67 -27.46
C ALA A 111 -4.99 -3.91 -25.95
N MET A 112 -5.51 -5.07 -25.52
CA MET A 112 -5.44 -5.49 -24.12
C MET A 112 -3.99 -5.66 -23.65
N ASP A 113 -3.14 -6.32 -24.45
CA ASP A 113 -1.73 -6.48 -24.11
C ASP A 113 -0.98 -5.14 -24.06
N ILE A 114 -1.30 -4.19 -24.95
CA ILE A 114 -0.74 -2.83 -24.89
C ILE A 114 -1.13 -2.14 -23.57
N ILE A 115 -2.41 -2.24 -23.17
CA ILE A 115 -2.89 -1.67 -21.91
C ILE A 115 -2.18 -2.33 -20.72
N ILE A 116 -2.11 -3.66 -20.69
CA ILE A 116 -1.46 -4.42 -19.61
C ILE A 116 0.00 -3.99 -19.48
N ASN A 117 0.74 -3.95 -20.58
CA ASN A 117 2.14 -3.53 -20.57
C ASN A 117 2.29 -2.07 -20.13
N GLY A 118 1.40 -1.18 -20.57
CA GLY A 118 1.37 0.22 -20.11
C GLY A 118 1.14 0.33 -18.59
N CYS A 119 0.23 -0.46 -18.03
CA CYS A 119 -0.03 -0.49 -16.60
C CYS A 119 1.15 -1.07 -15.82
N LEU A 120 1.74 -2.16 -16.30
CA LEU A 120 2.87 -2.82 -15.64
C LEU A 120 4.15 -1.97 -15.71
N ASN A 121 4.31 -1.10 -16.72
CA ASN A 121 5.40 -0.12 -16.75
C ASN A 121 5.33 0.89 -15.59
N ASN A 122 4.15 1.09 -15.00
CA ASN A 122 3.96 1.92 -13.81
C ASN A 122 4.17 1.14 -12.50
N PHE A 123 4.50 -0.15 -12.56
CA PHE A 123 4.72 -1.00 -11.40
C PHE A 123 6.20 -1.38 -11.26
N THR A 124 6.88 -0.72 -10.32
CA THR A 124 8.29 -1.02 -10.01
C THR A 124 8.40 -1.93 -8.80
N VAL A 125 9.01 -3.11 -8.96
CA VAL A 125 9.27 -4.06 -7.87
C VAL A 125 10.75 -4.02 -7.50
N ILE A 126 11.04 -3.88 -6.21
CA ILE A 126 12.37 -3.94 -5.62
C ILE A 126 12.40 -5.09 -4.63
N ASP A 127 13.13 -6.15 -4.97
CA ASP A 127 13.38 -7.24 -4.04
C ASP A 127 14.50 -6.85 -3.07
N VAL A 128 14.23 -7.00 -1.78
CA VAL A 128 15.14 -6.61 -0.70
C VAL A 128 15.34 -7.80 0.23
N TYR A 129 16.57 -8.27 0.37
CA TYR A 129 16.87 -9.51 1.08
C TYR A 129 17.57 -9.29 2.44
N ASP A 130 18.03 -8.07 2.72
CA ASP A 130 18.71 -7.75 3.97
C ASP A 130 18.48 -6.28 4.40
N PRO A 131 18.75 -5.95 5.68
CA PRO A 131 18.52 -4.59 6.20
C PRO A 131 19.36 -3.51 5.50
N SER A 132 20.56 -3.84 5.03
CA SER A 132 21.43 -2.87 4.35
C SER A 132 20.86 -2.52 2.98
N GLN A 133 20.39 -3.53 2.22
CA GLN A 133 19.65 -3.32 0.97
C GLN A 133 18.39 -2.48 1.20
N PHE A 134 17.67 -2.72 2.30
CA PHE A 134 16.48 -1.95 2.64
C PHE A 134 16.80 -0.46 2.81
N ILE A 135 17.81 -0.14 3.64
CA ILE A 135 18.22 1.24 3.92
C ILE A 135 18.65 1.94 2.63
N VAL A 136 19.50 1.31 1.82
CA VAL A 136 20.00 1.88 0.56
C VAL A 136 18.85 2.11 -0.42
N SER A 137 17.95 1.14 -0.56
CA SER A 137 16.83 1.23 -1.51
C SER A 137 15.84 2.31 -1.09
N VAL A 138 15.55 2.44 0.21
CA VAL A 138 14.70 3.51 0.75
C VAL A 138 15.38 4.87 0.61
N GLN A 139 16.70 4.98 0.83
CA GLN A 139 17.43 6.23 0.61
C GLN A 139 17.40 6.69 -0.85
N ASN A 140 17.32 5.77 -1.81
CA ASN A 140 17.22 6.10 -3.24
C ASN A 140 15.79 6.42 -3.71
N LEU A 141 14.79 6.37 -2.81
CA LEU A 141 13.41 6.70 -3.17
C LEU A 141 13.27 8.13 -3.65
N ASP A 142 13.99 9.08 -3.07
CA ASP A 142 13.96 10.48 -3.49
C ASP A 142 14.29 10.63 -4.99
N ASN A 143 15.33 9.95 -5.47
CA ASN A 143 15.75 9.92 -6.86
C ASN A 143 14.70 9.27 -7.76
N MET A 144 14.09 8.16 -7.31
CA MET A 144 13.03 7.49 -8.07
C MET A 144 11.78 8.38 -8.19
N LEU A 145 11.35 8.97 -7.08
CA LEU A 145 10.20 9.85 -7.03
C LEU A 145 10.44 11.15 -7.79
N MET A 146 11.68 11.65 -7.87
CA MET A 146 12.03 12.78 -8.74
C MET A 146 11.90 12.43 -10.22
N LYS A 147 12.38 11.25 -10.62
CA LYS A 147 12.36 10.80 -12.03
C LYS A 147 10.97 10.44 -12.52
N HIS A 148 10.13 9.90 -11.64
CA HIS A 148 8.82 9.37 -11.97
C HIS A 148 7.74 10.12 -11.18
N SER A 149 7.21 11.20 -11.77
CA SER A 149 6.20 12.06 -11.14
C SER A 149 4.83 11.41 -10.98
N ASN A 150 4.58 10.31 -11.69
CA ASN A 150 3.35 9.53 -11.61
C ASN A 150 3.29 8.59 -10.41
N ILE A 151 4.41 8.36 -9.69
CA ILE A 151 4.40 7.53 -8.49
C ILE A 151 3.70 8.29 -7.37
N SER A 152 2.62 7.71 -6.86
CA SER A 152 1.90 8.24 -5.70
C SER A 152 1.68 7.20 -4.60
N LEU A 153 2.02 5.93 -4.83
CA LEU A 153 1.89 4.85 -3.84
C LEU A 153 3.23 4.12 -3.65
N ILE A 154 3.65 3.95 -2.40
CA ILE A 154 4.82 3.15 -2.02
C ILE A 154 4.34 2.03 -1.10
N ILE A 155 4.71 0.79 -1.44
CA ILE A 155 4.25 -0.41 -0.76
C ILE A 155 5.44 -1.16 -0.16
N PHE A 156 5.35 -1.52 1.12
CA PHE A 156 6.32 -2.40 1.79
C PHE A 156 5.66 -3.72 2.18
N ASN A 157 6.03 -4.80 1.51
CA ASN A 157 5.52 -6.15 1.77
C ASN A 157 6.66 -7.07 2.21
N THR A 158 6.97 -7.18 3.50
CA THR A 158 6.43 -6.50 4.70
C THR A 158 7.44 -5.52 5.32
N LEU A 159 6.98 -4.44 5.96
CA LEU A 159 7.88 -3.56 6.72
C LEU A 159 8.51 -4.25 7.95
N SER A 160 7.96 -5.39 8.37
CA SER A 160 8.44 -6.19 9.50
C SER A 160 9.54 -7.20 9.19
N ALA A 161 9.94 -7.37 7.91
CA ALA A 161 10.73 -8.52 7.48
C ALA A 161 12.03 -8.72 8.27
N PHE A 162 12.71 -7.62 8.58
CA PHE A 162 14.01 -7.63 9.25
C PHE A 162 13.96 -7.49 10.77
N TYR A 163 12.75 -7.49 11.35
CA TYR A 163 12.58 -7.27 12.79
C TYR A 163 13.48 -8.20 13.62
N TRP A 164 13.45 -9.51 13.34
CA TRP A 164 14.21 -10.49 14.13
C TRP A 164 15.71 -10.43 13.91
N SER A 165 16.17 -10.09 12.69
CA SER A 165 17.60 -10.00 12.39
C SER A 165 18.25 -8.73 12.95
N GLU A 166 17.48 -7.67 13.16
CA GLU A 166 17.96 -6.41 13.74
C GLU A 166 17.83 -6.36 15.27
N GLN A 167 17.29 -7.40 15.92
CA GLN A 167 17.28 -7.45 17.38
C GLN A 167 18.71 -7.58 17.93
N SER A 168 19.03 -6.72 18.87
CA SER A 168 20.27 -6.77 19.65
C SER A 168 20.02 -7.41 21.03
N PHE A 169 20.98 -7.31 21.94
CA PHE A 169 20.84 -7.78 23.33
C PHE A 169 19.60 -7.25 24.07
N LYS A 170 19.05 -6.10 23.64
CA LYS A 170 17.78 -5.57 24.13
C LYS A 170 16.73 -5.66 23.02
N VAL A 171 15.74 -6.53 23.23
CA VAL A 171 14.61 -6.69 22.31
C VAL A 171 13.77 -5.41 22.32
N THR A 172 13.67 -4.77 21.15
CA THR A 172 12.80 -3.63 20.92
C THR A 172 11.39 -4.13 20.65
N LYS A 173 10.37 -3.53 21.27
CA LYS A 173 8.97 -3.87 20.96
C LYS A 173 8.69 -3.64 19.47
N MET A 174 7.94 -4.54 18.86
CA MET A 174 7.63 -4.49 17.42
C MET A 174 7.03 -3.14 16.98
N ASP A 175 6.08 -2.59 17.74
CA ASP A 175 5.49 -1.28 17.42
C ASP A 175 6.53 -0.16 17.39
N LEU A 176 7.49 -0.19 18.31
CA LEU A 176 8.57 0.80 18.36
C LEU A 176 9.55 0.63 17.18
N TYR A 177 9.80 -0.61 16.77
CA TYR A 177 10.57 -0.91 15.57
C TYR A 177 9.89 -0.36 14.32
N LEU A 178 8.60 -0.67 14.12
CA LEU A 178 7.83 -0.17 12.98
C LEU A 178 7.77 1.36 12.97
N LYS A 179 7.53 2.01 14.12
CA LYS A 179 7.54 3.48 14.21
C LYS A 179 8.86 4.08 13.74
N LYS A 180 10.00 3.51 14.13
CA LYS A 180 11.32 3.97 13.69
C LYS A 180 11.50 3.85 12.18
N LEU A 181 11.11 2.71 11.60
CA LEU A 181 11.17 2.52 10.15
C LEU A 181 10.21 3.46 9.41
N LEU A 182 8.99 3.60 9.90
CA LEU A 182 7.98 4.46 9.29
C LEU A 182 8.43 5.92 9.31
N LYS A 183 9.01 6.38 10.42
CA LYS A 183 9.64 7.70 10.52
C LYS A 183 10.75 7.88 9.49
N PHE A 184 11.60 6.87 9.34
CA PHE A 184 12.71 6.90 8.38
C PHE A 184 12.20 7.03 6.95
N VAL A 185 11.21 6.23 6.55
CA VAL A 185 10.57 6.29 5.24
C VAL A 185 9.88 7.65 5.04
N GLN A 186 9.01 8.06 5.97
CA GLN A 186 8.25 9.31 5.90
C GLN A 186 9.17 10.53 5.76
N ARG A 187 10.34 10.54 6.41
CA ARG A 187 11.31 11.63 6.28
C ARG A 187 11.86 11.77 4.86
N ILE A 188 12.07 10.65 4.17
CA ILE A 188 12.57 10.63 2.79
C ILE A 188 11.45 11.01 1.82
N THR A 189 10.22 10.59 2.10
CA THR A 189 9.08 10.76 1.18
C THR A 189 8.27 12.03 1.41
N LYS A 190 8.53 12.78 2.50
CA LYS A 190 7.75 13.94 2.97
C LYS A 190 7.45 14.99 1.91
N ASP A 191 8.42 15.27 1.04
CA ASP A 191 8.28 16.33 0.05
C ASP A 191 7.61 15.85 -1.26
N PHE A 192 7.38 14.52 -1.37
CA PHE A 192 6.84 13.88 -2.57
C PHE A 192 5.34 13.60 -2.52
N LYS A 193 4.67 13.78 -1.37
CA LYS A 193 3.21 13.69 -1.23
C LYS A 193 2.64 12.33 -1.65
N VAL A 194 3.34 11.26 -1.29
CA VAL A 194 3.02 9.87 -1.64
C VAL A 194 2.29 9.20 -0.48
N VAL A 195 1.43 8.24 -0.79
CA VAL A 195 0.80 7.37 0.19
C VAL A 195 1.72 6.20 0.49
N ILE A 196 1.87 5.85 1.76
CA ILE A 196 2.65 4.69 2.20
C ILE A 196 1.68 3.58 2.59
N LEU A 197 1.87 2.40 2.03
CA LEU A 197 1.18 1.20 2.44
C LEU A 197 2.22 0.18 2.91
N TYR A 198 1.94 -0.52 4.00
CA TYR A 198 2.75 -1.67 4.37
C TYR A 198 1.90 -2.81 4.90
N THR A 199 2.41 -4.03 4.71
CA THR A 199 1.85 -5.21 5.36
C THR A 199 2.64 -5.55 6.62
N ARG A 200 2.02 -6.28 7.54
CA ARG A 200 2.71 -7.03 8.60
C ARG A 200 1.91 -8.27 9.02
N PRO A 201 2.55 -9.32 9.53
CA PRO A 201 1.83 -10.45 10.12
C PRO A 201 1.06 -10.08 11.40
N GLU A 202 -0.08 -10.75 11.63
CA GLU A 202 -0.91 -10.52 12.82
C GLU A 202 -0.31 -11.08 14.11
N TYR A 203 0.58 -12.09 14.05
CA TYR A 203 1.23 -12.64 15.25
C TYR A 203 2.13 -11.64 15.99
N PHE A 204 2.43 -10.49 15.38
CA PHE A 204 3.10 -9.37 16.04
C PHE A 204 2.17 -8.56 16.93
N CYS A 205 0.85 -8.66 16.74
CA CYS A 205 -0.11 -8.24 17.77
C CYS A 205 0.02 -9.23 18.92
N SER A 206 0.00 -8.75 20.17
CA SER A 206 -0.16 -9.69 21.28
C SER A 206 -1.44 -10.49 21.03
N SER A 207 -1.38 -11.82 21.13
CA SER A 207 -2.33 -12.78 20.53
C SER A 207 -3.79 -12.70 20.99
N LYS A 208 -4.16 -11.65 21.73
CA LYS A 208 -5.49 -11.36 22.26
C LYS A 208 -5.95 -9.90 22.04
N GLU A 209 -5.14 -9.04 21.43
CA GLU A 209 -5.57 -7.65 21.20
C GLU A 209 -6.49 -7.59 19.97
N ALA A 210 -7.77 -7.30 20.21
CA ALA A 210 -8.67 -6.84 19.17
C ALA A 210 -8.05 -5.60 18.50
N ILE A 211 -8.37 -5.34 17.23
CA ILE A 211 -7.96 -4.11 16.53
C ILE A 211 -8.31 -2.84 17.32
N GLU A 212 -9.36 -2.90 18.14
CA GLU A 212 -9.80 -1.87 19.08
C GLU A 212 -8.78 -1.54 20.19
N ASN A 213 -7.93 -2.52 20.56
CA ASN A 213 -6.91 -2.37 21.60
C ASN A 213 -5.57 -1.87 21.05
N LEU A 214 -5.42 -1.81 19.72
CA LEU A 214 -4.22 -1.26 19.09
C LEU A 214 -4.20 0.27 19.20
N GLU A 215 -3.02 0.86 19.04
CA GLU A 215 -2.86 2.31 19.07
C GLU A 215 -3.78 2.99 18.05
N PRO A 216 -4.55 4.04 18.44
CA PRO A 216 -5.54 4.65 17.57
C PRO A 216 -4.91 5.31 16.34
N CYS A 217 -5.59 5.16 15.21
CA CYS A 217 -5.25 5.84 13.97
C CYS A 217 -5.37 7.36 14.12
N CYS A 218 -4.59 8.10 13.34
CA CYS A 218 -4.62 9.55 13.28
C CYS A 218 -5.50 10.02 12.12
N SER A 219 -6.18 11.16 12.30
CA SER A 219 -6.99 11.78 11.24
C SER A 219 -6.17 12.63 10.27
N MET A 220 -4.93 12.97 10.63
CA MET A 220 -4.02 13.77 9.82
C MET A 220 -2.70 13.02 9.65
N PRO A 221 -2.05 13.08 8.47
CA PRO A 221 -0.71 12.57 8.25
C PRO A 221 0.27 13.06 9.33
N THR A 222 0.76 12.13 10.14
CA THR A 222 1.66 12.44 11.27
C THR A 222 2.84 11.47 11.26
N GLU A 223 4.04 11.96 11.59
CA GLU A 223 5.23 11.12 11.70
C GLU A 223 4.98 9.96 12.68
N GLU A 224 5.41 8.75 12.33
CA GLU A 224 5.28 7.52 13.13
C GLU A 224 3.84 7.00 13.32
N ARG A 225 2.83 7.64 12.72
CA ARG A 225 1.43 7.28 12.93
C ARG A 225 0.79 6.73 11.65
N ILE A 226 -0.29 5.99 11.87
CA ILE A 226 -1.05 5.30 10.84
C ILE A 226 -2.41 5.99 10.69
N ASN A 227 -2.88 6.15 9.46
CA ASN A 227 -4.17 6.76 9.14
C ASN A 227 -5.26 5.70 8.94
N TYR A 228 -4.90 4.59 8.28
CA TYR A 228 -5.79 3.45 8.07
C TYR A 228 -5.14 2.17 8.56
N ARG A 229 -5.91 1.36 9.26
CA ARG A 229 -5.51 0.02 9.65
C ARG A 229 -6.54 -0.98 9.16
N LEU A 230 -6.08 -1.93 8.34
CA LEU A 230 -6.89 -2.95 7.68
C LEU A 230 -6.53 -4.33 8.23
N GLN A 231 -7.46 -4.95 8.96
CA GLN A 231 -7.30 -6.34 9.43
C GLN A 231 -8.06 -7.28 8.50
N VAL A 232 -7.34 -8.15 7.78
CA VAL A 232 -7.96 -9.14 6.89
C VAL A 232 -8.19 -10.43 7.66
N LYS A 233 -9.47 -10.81 7.83
CA LYS A 233 -9.86 -12.06 8.49
C LYS A 233 -10.55 -13.00 7.51
N TYR A 234 -10.06 -14.22 7.49
CA TYR A 234 -10.67 -15.32 6.75
C TYR A 234 -11.51 -16.14 7.71
N SER A 235 -12.72 -16.47 7.29
CA SER A 235 -13.55 -17.38 8.06
C SER A 235 -13.00 -18.80 7.95
N SER A 236 -12.92 -19.50 9.08
CA SER A 236 -12.62 -20.93 9.13
C SER A 236 -13.87 -21.81 8.91
N ASN A 237 -15.07 -21.22 8.99
CA ASN A 237 -16.35 -21.94 8.97
C ASN A 237 -17.14 -21.56 7.72
N ASN A 238 -17.74 -22.55 7.04
CA ASN A 238 -18.57 -22.34 5.84
C ASN A 238 -19.78 -21.41 6.04
N SER A 239 -20.12 -21.05 7.29
CA SER A 239 -21.24 -20.17 7.63
C SER A 239 -20.88 -18.68 7.73
N ASP A 240 -19.60 -18.34 7.90
CA ASP A 240 -19.15 -16.95 8.08
C ASP A 240 -18.42 -16.46 6.82
N CYS A 241 -18.76 -15.25 6.36
CA CYS A 241 -18.05 -14.61 5.24
C CYS A 241 -16.68 -14.09 5.69
N ASN A 242 -15.72 -14.02 4.76
CA ASN A 242 -14.47 -13.30 5.01
C ASN A 242 -14.78 -11.81 5.19
N TYR A 243 -13.94 -11.08 5.92
CA TYR A 243 -14.14 -9.65 6.10
C TYR A 243 -12.84 -8.91 6.32
N VAL A 244 -12.86 -7.63 5.97
CA VAL A 244 -11.83 -6.67 6.32
C VAL A 244 -12.39 -5.76 7.41
N VAL A 245 -11.68 -5.62 8.52
CA VAL A 245 -11.97 -4.59 9.51
C VAL A 245 -11.13 -3.36 9.16
N VAL A 246 -11.80 -2.26 8.85
CA VAL A 246 -11.21 -0.96 8.53
C VAL A 246 -11.30 -0.08 9.76
N GLN A 247 -10.15 0.31 10.30
CA GLN A 247 -10.04 1.27 11.39
C GLN A 247 -9.44 2.58 10.86
N THR A 248 -10.13 3.68 11.15
CA THR A 248 -9.66 5.07 10.98
C THR A 248 -9.70 5.76 12.35
N ALA A 249 -9.34 7.05 12.40
CA ALA A 249 -9.42 7.82 13.65
C ALA A 249 -10.86 7.93 14.20
N ASP A 250 -11.85 7.95 13.30
CA ASP A 250 -13.26 8.22 13.61
C ASP A 250 -14.16 6.98 13.49
N LYS A 251 -13.70 5.90 12.83
CA LYS A 251 -14.56 4.75 12.49
C LYS A 251 -13.85 3.42 12.64
N LEU A 252 -14.67 2.42 12.96
CA LEU A 252 -14.33 1.01 12.85
C LEU A 252 -15.47 0.33 12.09
N VAL A 253 -15.18 -0.18 10.90
CA VAL A 253 -16.18 -0.78 10.01
C VAL A 253 -15.73 -2.17 9.60
N LYS A 254 -16.66 -3.14 9.62
CA LYS A 254 -16.44 -4.49 9.14
C LYS A 254 -17.08 -4.64 7.76
N ILE A 255 -16.27 -4.99 6.76
CA ILE A 255 -16.72 -5.07 5.38
C ILE A 255 -16.56 -6.51 4.89
N PRO A 256 -17.66 -7.22 4.59
CA PRO A 256 -17.62 -8.60 4.14
C PRO A 256 -17.15 -8.71 2.69
N PHE A 257 -16.41 -9.78 2.40
CA PHE A 257 -15.97 -10.12 1.05
C PHE A 257 -15.93 -11.63 0.83
N ILE A 258 -15.92 -12.01 -0.45
CA ILE A 258 -15.66 -13.37 -0.91
C ILE A 258 -14.50 -13.37 -1.90
N LEU A 259 -13.82 -14.51 -2.03
CA LEU A 259 -12.78 -14.71 -3.03
C LEU A 259 -13.37 -15.46 -4.22
N ILE A 260 -13.39 -14.81 -5.39
CA ILE A 260 -13.82 -15.43 -6.65
C ILE A 260 -12.57 -15.49 -7.54
N ASN A 261 -12.11 -16.71 -7.86
CA ASN A 261 -10.88 -16.93 -8.63
C ASN A 261 -9.66 -16.19 -8.06
N GLY A 262 -9.59 -16.01 -6.74
CA GLY A 262 -8.51 -15.29 -6.06
C GLY A 262 -8.66 -13.76 -6.01
N ASN A 263 -9.65 -13.17 -6.70
CA ASN A 263 -9.98 -11.75 -6.61
C ASN A 263 -11.01 -11.49 -5.50
N ILE A 264 -10.97 -10.28 -4.93
CA ILE A 264 -11.92 -9.86 -3.91
C ILE A 264 -13.22 -9.39 -4.57
N SER A 265 -14.35 -9.91 -4.09
CA SER A 265 -15.67 -9.40 -4.40
C SER A 265 -16.35 -8.98 -3.10
N TRP A 266 -16.66 -7.69 -2.98
CA TRP A 266 -17.30 -7.09 -1.82
C TRP A 266 -18.79 -7.47 -1.76
N GLN A 267 -19.28 -7.76 -0.56
CA GLN A 267 -20.70 -8.01 -0.32
C GLN A 267 -21.33 -6.71 0.22
N SER A 268 -22.38 -6.24 -0.45
CA SER A 268 -23.16 -5.04 -0.08
C SER A 268 -24.31 -5.36 0.86
#